data_AF-A0AAD4XP51-F1
#
_entry.id   AF-A0AAD4XP51-F1
#
_cell.length_a   1.000
_cell.length_b   1.000
_cell.length_c   1.000
_cell.angle_alpha   90.00
_cell.angle_beta   90.00
_cell.angle_gamma   90.00
#
_symmetry.space_group_name_H-M   'P 1'
#
loop_
_entity.id
_entity.type
_entity.pdbx_description
1 polymer ?
#
loop_
_entity_poly.entity_id
_entity_poly.type
_entity_poly.pdbx_seq_one_letter_code
_entity_poly.pdbx_strand_id
1 'polypeptide(L)'
;MEVVNGKPPSSEGKVWNLCKMPFWQPARSLLPTRRRLRLDPANKLYFPYEPGKQVRSAIRIKNTSKSHAAFKFQTNAPKSCFMRPPGGILAPGESIVVTVFKFVEHPEEEKQTEQKCKVKFKIVSLKVAEGMEYVPELFDEQKDHVAVEQILRVVFLDVEKTSPAMEKLKRQLAEAEEAVETRKKPPEDTGPRIVGEGLVIDEWKERRERYLARQQVEGVDSV
;
A
#
# COMPACT_ATOMS: atom_id res chain seq x y z
N MET A 1 24.57 81.12 20.44
CA MET A 1 23.24 80.66 20.88
C MET A 1 22.70 79.72 19.83
N GLU A 2 22.33 78.48 20.04
CA GLU A 2 22.56 77.47 21.08
C GLU A 2 22.29 76.14 20.36
N VAL A 3 23.05 75.11 20.71
CA VAL A 3 22.95 73.77 20.13
C VAL A 3 21.80 73.03 20.80
N VAL A 4 20.88 72.48 20.01
CA VAL A 4 19.98 71.41 20.48
C VAL A 4 20.12 70.21 19.55
N ASN A 5 20.89 69.24 20.04
CA ASN A 5 20.99 67.87 19.54
C ASN A 5 19.74 67.09 19.98
N GLY A 6 18.91 66.67 19.02
CA GLY A 6 17.84 65.69 19.23
C GLY A 6 18.26 64.31 18.74
N LYS A 7 18.44 63.36 19.66
CA LYS A 7 18.67 61.93 19.40
C LYS A 7 17.33 61.22 19.19
N PRO A 8 17.22 60.31 18.21
CA PRO A 8 16.32 59.15 18.34
C PRO A 8 17.10 57.81 18.34
N PRO A 9 16.44 56.72 18.77
CA PRO A 9 17.09 55.58 19.42
C PRO A 9 17.53 54.45 18.48
N SER A 10 18.45 53.65 19.01
CA SER A 10 18.89 52.36 18.49
C SER A 10 17.76 51.32 18.47
N SER A 11 17.66 50.54 17.38
CA SER A 11 17.09 49.19 17.44
C SER A 11 17.65 48.32 16.31
N GLU A 12 18.61 47.49 16.68
CA GLU A 12 18.73 46.06 16.35
C GLU A 12 18.56 45.63 14.88
N GLY A 13 19.69 45.62 14.17
CA GLY A 13 19.89 44.71 13.05
C GLY A 13 19.89 43.27 13.57
N LYS A 14 18.83 42.51 13.25
CA LYS A 14 18.77 41.07 13.51
C LYS A 14 19.81 40.35 12.66
N VAL A 15 20.92 40.03 13.30
CA VAL A 15 21.91 39.07 12.84
C VAL A 15 21.20 37.72 12.70
N TRP A 16 21.07 37.21 11.47
CA TRP A 16 20.65 35.84 11.26
C TRP A 16 21.78 34.95 11.79
N ASN A 17 21.60 34.42 13.00
CA ASN A 17 22.42 33.36 13.53
C ASN A 17 22.30 32.16 12.57
N LEU A 18 23.28 31.99 11.69
CA LEU A 18 23.54 30.70 11.06
C LEU A 18 23.92 29.75 12.20
N CYS A 19 22.98 28.88 12.57
CA CYS A 19 23.29 27.68 13.32
C CYS A 19 24.32 26.88 12.52
N LYS A 20 25.60 27.03 12.89
CA LYS A 20 26.67 26.13 12.45
C LYS A 20 26.35 24.75 13.02
N MET A 21 25.74 23.91 12.19
CA MET A 21 25.47 22.52 12.53
C MET A 21 26.80 21.77 12.66
N PRO A 22 26.99 20.96 13.72
CA PRO A 22 28.20 20.17 13.91
C PRO A 22 28.37 19.17 12.76
N PHE A 23 29.60 19.06 12.26
CA PHE A 23 30.06 18.35 11.06
C PHE A 23 29.78 16.82 11.04
N TRP A 24 29.14 16.27 12.08
CA TRP A 24 28.96 14.83 12.31
C TRP A 24 27.50 14.39 12.41
N GLN A 25 26.58 15.10 11.74
CA GLN A 25 25.23 14.59 11.51
C GLN A 25 25.04 14.36 10.01
N PRO A 26 24.66 13.15 9.55
CA PRO A 26 24.25 12.97 8.17
C PRO A 26 23.05 13.89 7.94
N ALA A 27 23.20 14.85 7.04
CA ALA A 27 22.12 15.74 6.64
C ALA A 27 20.93 14.87 6.20
N ARG A 28 19.84 14.88 6.96
CA ARG A 28 18.57 14.29 6.51
C ARG A 28 18.24 14.98 5.19
N SER A 29 18.28 14.24 4.10
CA SER A 29 18.05 14.80 2.77
C SER A 29 16.68 15.46 2.75
N LEU A 30 16.63 16.78 2.58
CA LEU A 30 15.40 17.56 2.41
C LEU A 30 14.70 17.28 1.07
N LEU A 31 15.33 16.45 0.23
CA LEU A 31 14.77 15.99 -1.03
C LEU A 31 13.83 14.81 -0.77
N PRO A 32 12.60 14.83 -1.34
CA PRO A 32 11.73 13.68 -1.34
C PRO A 32 12.50 12.45 -1.82
N THR A 33 12.41 11.34 -1.09
CA THR A 33 12.98 10.06 -1.54
C THR A 33 12.47 9.78 -2.95
N ARG A 34 13.38 9.68 -3.94
CA ARG A 34 12.98 9.36 -5.32
C ARG A 34 12.15 8.08 -5.31
N ARG A 35 11.01 8.13 -6.00
CA ARG A 35 10.14 6.96 -6.20
C ARG A 35 10.93 5.85 -6.88
N ARG A 36 10.90 4.66 -6.29
CA ARG A 36 11.59 3.46 -6.78
C ARG A 36 10.66 2.66 -7.69
N LEU A 37 9.36 2.77 -7.46
CA LEU A 37 8.33 1.97 -8.13
C LEU A 37 7.46 2.83 -9.03
N ARG A 38 7.20 2.33 -10.24
CA ARG A 38 6.18 2.87 -11.15
C ARG A 38 4.95 1.98 -11.10
N LEU A 39 3.80 2.61 -10.89
CA LEU A 39 2.51 1.94 -10.88
C LEU A 39 1.76 2.14 -12.19
N ASP A 40 1.02 1.11 -12.61
CA ASP A 40 0.07 1.19 -13.71
C ASP A 40 -1.21 0.41 -13.38
N PRO A 41 -2.35 1.09 -13.17
CA PRO A 41 -2.57 2.54 -13.19
C PRO A 41 -1.79 3.35 -12.11
N ALA A 42 -1.44 4.60 -12.42
CA ALA A 42 -0.48 5.38 -11.63
C ALA A 42 -0.99 5.86 -10.26
N ASN A 43 -2.22 6.40 -10.21
CA ASN A 43 -2.78 7.05 -9.01
C ASN A 43 -4.24 6.66 -8.71
N LYS A 44 -4.78 5.69 -9.45
CA LYS A 44 -6.16 5.22 -9.37
C LYS A 44 -6.18 3.71 -9.28
N LEU A 45 -7.14 3.15 -8.56
CA LEU A 45 -7.50 1.73 -8.60
C LEU A 45 -8.95 1.62 -9.06
N TYR A 46 -9.18 0.77 -10.05
CA TYR A 46 -10.48 0.64 -10.70
C TYR A 46 -11.16 -0.63 -10.22
N PHE A 47 -12.37 -0.50 -9.70
CA PHE A 47 -13.17 -1.64 -9.28
C PHE A 47 -14.51 -1.63 -10.02
N PRO A 48 -15.01 -2.79 -10.50
CA PRO A 48 -16.40 -2.88 -10.92
C PRO A 48 -17.31 -2.52 -9.73
N TYR A 49 -18.39 -1.78 -9.99
CA TYR A 49 -19.36 -1.43 -8.97
C TYR A 49 -20.39 -2.54 -8.83
N GLU A 50 -20.24 -3.36 -7.79
CA GLU A 50 -21.19 -4.43 -7.46
C GLU A 50 -21.48 -4.43 -5.94
N PRO A 51 -22.50 -3.69 -5.49
CA PRO A 51 -22.89 -3.65 -4.08
C PRO A 51 -23.15 -5.04 -3.49
N GLY A 52 -22.72 -5.25 -2.25
CA GLY A 52 -22.83 -6.53 -1.54
C GLY A 52 -21.82 -7.59 -1.97
N LYS A 53 -20.93 -7.29 -2.95
CA LYS A 53 -19.97 -8.26 -3.49
C LYS A 53 -18.52 -7.89 -3.18
N GLN A 54 -17.68 -8.92 -3.21
CA GLN A 54 -16.23 -8.75 -3.26
C GLN A 54 -15.78 -8.57 -4.71
N VAL A 55 -15.26 -7.39 -5.00
CA VAL A 55 -14.77 -6.98 -6.31
C VAL A 55 -13.25 -6.97 -6.35
N ARG A 56 -12.66 -7.04 -7.55
CA ARG A 56 -11.21 -7.11 -7.76
C ARG A 56 -10.74 -5.95 -8.65
N SER A 57 -9.58 -5.40 -8.32
CA SER A 57 -8.78 -4.50 -9.14
C SER A 57 -7.42 -5.15 -9.40
N ALA A 58 -6.76 -4.78 -10.49
CA ALA A 58 -5.36 -5.14 -10.73
C ALA A 58 -4.49 -3.89 -10.86
N ILE A 59 -3.23 -4.00 -10.43
CA ILE A 59 -2.23 -2.95 -10.57
C ILE A 59 -0.87 -3.55 -10.87
N ARG A 60 -0.19 -3.02 -11.88
CA ARG A 60 1.19 -3.38 -12.18
C ARG A 60 2.12 -2.53 -11.34
N ILE A 61 3.08 -3.16 -10.69
CA ILE A 61 4.17 -2.53 -9.95
C ILE A 61 5.46 -2.86 -10.68
N LYS A 62 6.20 -1.85 -11.14
CA LYS A 62 7.50 -2.02 -11.79
C LYS A 62 8.59 -1.33 -10.98
N ASN A 63 9.68 -2.04 -10.68
CA ASN A 63 10.87 -1.42 -10.12
C ASN A 63 11.64 -0.69 -11.23
N THR A 64 11.69 0.63 -11.15
CA THR A 64 12.43 1.48 -12.10
C THR A 64 13.77 1.94 -11.56
N SER A 65 14.15 1.50 -10.37
CA SER A 65 15.43 1.82 -9.75
C SER A 65 16.52 0.84 -10.19
N LYS A 66 17.78 1.16 -9.87
CA LYS A 66 18.95 0.31 -10.13
C LYS A 66 19.23 -0.70 -8.99
N SER A 67 18.36 -0.77 -7.99
CA SER A 67 18.53 -1.63 -6.81
C SER A 67 17.29 -2.49 -6.57
N HIS A 68 17.42 -3.57 -5.81
CA HIS A 68 16.27 -4.34 -5.35
C HIS A 68 15.36 -3.48 -4.47
N ALA A 69 14.06 -3.67 -4.62
CA ALA A 69 13.05 -2.91 -3.89
C ALA A 69 12.02 -3.85 -3.29
N ALA A 70 11.94 -3.90 -1.97
CA ALA A 70 10.81 -4.48 -1.27
C ALA A 70 9.62 -3.53 -1.38
N PHE A 71 8.41 -4.08 -1.52
CA PHE A 71 7.16 -3.31 -1.49
C PHE A 71 6.16 -3.95 -0.52
N LYS A 72 5.28 -3.11 0.03
CA LYS A 72 4.18 -3.55 0.90
C LYS A 72 2.94 -2.70 0.67
N PHE A 73 1.77 -3.34 0.74
CA PHE A 73 0.47 -2.67 0.70
C PHE A 73 0.04 -2.22 2.10
N GLN A 74 -0.43 -0.98 2.19
CA GLN A 74 -1.02 -0.40 3.39
C GLN A 74 -2.40 0.21 3.04
N THR A 75 -3.37 0.02 3.90
CA THR A 75 -4.73 0.57 3.73
C THR A 75 -5.28 1.02 5.08
N ASN A 76 -6.12 2.06 5.09
CA ASN A 76 -6.91 2.45 6.26
C ASN A 76 -8.21 1.64 6.40
N ALA A 77 -8.48 0.69 5.50
CA ALA A 77 -9.64 -0.20 5.54
C ALA A 77 -9.26 -1.68 5.38
N PRO A 78 -8.46 -2.26 6.31
CA PRO A 78 -7.97 -3.64 6.19
C PRO A 78 -9.07 -4.70 6.27
N LYS A 79 -10.21 -4.38 6.91
CA LYS A 79 -11.36 -5.30 7.01
C LYS A 79 -12.07 -5.52 5.68
N SER A 80 -12.09 -4.50 4.82
CA SER A 80 -12.80 -4.52 3.54
C SER A 80 -11.89 -4.48 2.33
N CYS A 81 -10.56 -4.45 2.50
CA CYS A 81 -9.63 -4.47 1.39
C CYS A 81 -8.25 -5.06 1.71
N PHE A 82 -7.74 -5.90 0.81
CA PHE A 82 -6.41 -6.51 0.90
C PHE A 82 -5.80 -6.71 -0.50
N MET A 83 -4.50 -6.97 -0.58
CA MET A 83 -3.75 -7.19 -1.82
C MET A 83 -3.10 -8.58 -1.85
N ARG A 84 -3.00 -9.18 -3.03
CA ARG A 84 -2.29 -10.45 -3.27
C ARG A 84 -1.26 -10.30 -4.41
N PRO A 85 0.03 -10.60 -4.16
CA PRO A 85 0.65 -10.79 -2.84
C PRO A 85 0.59 -9.51 -1.99
N PRO A 86 0.65 -9.59 -0.64
CA PRO A 86 0.60 -8.41 0.25
C PRO A 86 1.87 -7.54 0.18
N GLY A 87 2.98 -8.13 -0.25
CA GLY A 87 4.28 -7.51 -0.47
C GLY A 87 5.21 -8.49 -1.19
N GLY A 88 6.42 -8.03 -1.46
CA GLY A 88 7.44 -8.83 -2.13
C GLY A 88 8.68 -7.99 -2.44
N ILE A 89 9.70 -8.60 -3.03
CA ILE A 89 10.90 -7.92 -3.51
C ILE A 89 10.89 -7.97 -5.05
N LEU A 90 11.24 -6.85 -5.67
CA LEU A 90 11.42 -6.73 -7.11
C LEU A 90 12.87 -6.40 -7.42
N ALA A 91 13.49 -7.18 -8.30
CA ALA A 91 14.78 -6.88 -8.90
C ALA A 91 14.71 -5.61 -9.77
N PRO A 92 15.86 -4.97 -10.08
CA PRO A 92 15.90 -3.83 -10.99
C PRO A 92 15.23 -4.17 -12.34
N GLY A 93 14.24 -3.36 -12.74
CA GLY A 93 13.50 -3.56 -14.00
C GLY A 93 12.35 -4.57 -13.94
N GLU A 94 12.27 -5.40 -12.89
CA GLU A 94 11.22 -6.38 -12.70
C GLU A 94 9.85 -5.72 -12.50
N SER A 95 8.80 -6.42 -12.94
CA SER A 95 7.43 -6.00 -12.67
C SER A 95 6.55 -7.17 -12.25
N ILE A 96 5.57 -6.88 -11.41
CA ILE A 96 4.53 -7.81 -10.97
C ILE A 96 3.17 -7.16 -11.20
N VAL A 97 2.16 -7.96 -11.56
CA VAL A 97 0.75 -7.54 -11.48
C VAL A 97 0.14 -8.14 -10.23
N VAL A 98 -0.40 -7.28 -9.37
CA VAL A 98 -0.99 -7.68 -8.10
C VAL A 98 -2.49 -7.42 -8.12
N THR A 99 -3.23 -8.27 -7.43
CA THR A 99 -4.69 -8.18 -7.33
C THR A 99 -5.08 -7.55 -6.00
N VAL A 100 -5.90 -6.51 -6.05
CA VAL A 100 -6.49 -5.83 -4.88
C VAL A 100 -7.95 -6.25 -4.78
N PHE A 101 -8.34 -6.80 -3.65
CA PHE A 101 -9.71 -7.23 -3.36
C PHE A 101 -10.38 -6.17 -2.51
N LYS A 102 -11.63 -5.82 -2.80
CA LYS A 102 -12.42 -4.87 -2.01
C LYS A 102 -13.85 -5.39 -1.86
N PHE A 103 -14.42 -5.30 -0.66
CA PHE A 103 -15.85 -5.50 -0.47
C PHE A 103 -16.58 -4.16 -0.70
N VAL A 104 -17.63 -4.16 -1.52
CA VAL A 104 -18.49 -2.99 -1.76
C VAL A 104 -19.72 -3.14 -0.88
N GLU A 105 -19.87 -2.26 0.10
CA GLU A 105 -21.04 -2.22 0.97
C GLU A 105 -22.25 -1.67 0.19
N HIS A 106 -23.46 -2.07 0.58
CA HIS A 106 -24.68 -1.48 0.03
C HIS A 106 -24.76 -0.01 0.45
N PRO A 107 -25.19 0.89 -0.46
CA PRO A 107 -25.46 2.26 -0.08
C PRO A 107 -26.61 2.27 0.93
N GLU A 108 -26.32 2.64 2.18
CA GLU A 108 -27.36 2.95 3.16
C GLU A 108 -28.08 4.22 2.69
N GLU A 109 -29.40 4.16 2.47
CA GLU A 109 -30.21 5.21 1.84
C GLU A 109 -30.12 6.58 2.55
N GLU A 110 -29.66 6.63 3.80
CA GLU A 110 -29.56 7.85 4.62
C GLU A 110 -28.18 8.54 4.62
N LYS A 111 -27.11 7.91 4.10
CA LYS A 111 -25.71 8.46 4.18
C LYS A 111 -25.11 8.84 2.82
N GLN A 112 -25.97 9.12 1.83
CA GLN A 112 -25.57 9.28 0.43
C GLN A 112 -24.67 10.49 0.13
N THR A 113 -24.51 11.45 1.04
CA THR A 113 -23.76 12.69 0.76
C THR A 113 -22.26 12.61 1.13
N GLU A 114 -21.82 11.67 1.98
CA GLU A 114 -20.45 11.63 2.49
C GLU A 114 -19.61 10.39 2.14
N GLN A 115 -20.23 9.31 1.65
CA GLN A 115 -19.54 8.04 1.37
C GLN A 115 -18.76 8.02 0.04
N LYS A 116 -18.19 9.17 -0.38
CA LYS A 116 -17.10 9.16 -1.37
C LYS A 116 -15.94 8.38 -0.74
N CYS A 117 -15.76 7.11 -1.14
CA CYS A 117 -14.82 6.14 -0.58
C CYS A 117 -13.53 6.81 -0.04
N LYS A 118 -13.49 7.12 1.27
CA LYS A 118 -12.33 7.76 1.96
C LYS A 118 -11.16 6.78 2.16
N VAL A 119 -11.23 5.61 1.51
CA VAL A 119 -10.22 4.55 1.59
C VAL A 119 -8.98 5.02 0.84
N LYS A 120 -7.86 5.08 1.56
CA LYS A 120 -6.55 5.42 1.02
C LYS A 120 -5.74 4.14 0.92
N PHE A 121 -5.41 3.78 -0.31
CA PHE A 121 -4.49 2.69 -0.59
C PHE A 121 -3.10 3.24 -0.76
N LYS A 122 -2.12 2.65 -0.09
CA LYS A 122 -0.75 3.13 -0.09
C LYS A 122 0.19 1.99 -0.42
N ILE A 123 1.02 2.20 -1.44
CA ILE A 123 2.17 1.35 -1.71
C ILE A 123 3.39 2.03 -1.11
N VAL A 124 4.09 1.31 -0.24
CA VAL A 124 5.39 1.73 0.30
C VAL A 124 6.49 0.85 -0.26
N SER A 125 7.70 1.37 -0.30
CA SER A 125 8.89 0.63 -0.71
C SER A 125 10.05 0.80 0.25
N LEU A 126 10.95 -0.17 0.23
CA LEU A 126 12.23 -0.15 0.93
C LEU A 126 13.31 -0.64 -0.05
N LYS A 127 14.45 0.06 -0.11
CA LYS A 127 15.61 -0.43 -0.87
C LYS A 127 16.24 -1.57 -0.07
N VAL A 128 16.47 -2.71 -0.71
CA VAL A 128 17.07 -3.88 -0.08
C VAL A 128 18.30 -4.36 -0.85
N ALA A 129 19.11 -5.20 -0.22
CA ALA A 129 20.21 -5.89 -0.89
C ALA A 129 19.69 -6.97 -1.83
N GLU A 130 20.50 -7.34 -2.82
CA GLU A 130 20.24 -8.50 -3.67
C GLU A 130 20.32 -9.80 -2.86
N GLY A 131 19.52 -10.81 -3.24
CA GLY A 131 19.47 -12.10 -2.54
C GLY A 131 18.73 -12.09 -1.20
N MET A 132 18.18 -10.94 -0.77
CA MET A 132 17.31 -10.87 0.40
C MET A 132 15.96 -11.54 0.13
N GLU A 133 15.47 -12.29 1.10
CA GLU A 133 14.10 -12.79 1.13
C GLU A 133 13.14 -11.71 1.68
N TYR A 134 11.90 -11.72 1.20
CA TYR A 134 10.90 -10.78 1.70
C TYR A 134 10.44 -11.18 3.10
N VAL A 135 10.70 -10.31 4.07
CA VAL A 135 10.25 -10.44 5.45
C VAL A 135 9.50 -9.15 5.83
N PRO A 136 8.22 -9.22 6.25
CA PRO A 136 7.42 -8.03 6.58
C PRO A 136 8.06 -7.08 7.60
N GLU A 137 8.85 -7.62 8.53
CA GLU A 137 9.56 -6.95 9.63
C GLU A 137 10.63 -5.98 9.12
N LEU A 138 11.15 -6.16 7.90
CA LEU A 138 12.13 -5.24 7.28
C LEU A 138 11.63 -3.79 7.25
N PHE A 139 10.33 -3.60 7.05
CA PHE A 139 9.70 -2.28 7.05
C PHE A 139 9.62 -1.66 8.45
N ASP A 140 9.63 -2.48 9.49
CA ASP A 140 9.60 -2.05 10.87
C ASP A 140 11.01 -1.74 11.40
N GLU A 141 12.02 -2.48 10.96
CA GLU A 141 13.43 -2.25 11.29
C GLU A 141 13.98 -0.99 10.60
N GLN A 142 13.58 -0.75 9.35
CA GLN A 142 14.14 0.33 8.52
C GLN A 142 13.12 1.44 8.22
N LYS A 143 12.27 1.79 9.20
CA LYS A 143 11.17 2.76 9.06
C LYS A 143 11.60 4.09 8.43
N ASP A 144 12.78 4.59 8.81
CA ASP A 144 13.32 5.86 8.31
C ASP A 144 13.73 5.83 6.82
N HIS A 145 13.89 4.64 6.24
CA HIS A 145 14.26 4.44 4.83
C HIS A 145 13.07 4.03 3.94
N VAL A 146 11.91 3.78 4.55
CA VAL A 146 10.66 3.46 3.85
C VAL A 146 10.19 4.68 3.08
N ALA A 147 10.00 4.52 1.77
CA ALA A 147 9.46 5.55 0.90
C ALA A 147 7.98 5.29 0.63
N VAL A 148 7.17 6.35 0.64
CA VAL A 148 5.80 6.29 0.15
C VAL A 148 5.81 6.44 -1.36
N GLU A 149 5.54 5.36 -2.08
CA GLU A 149 5.58 5.37 -3.54
C GLU A 149 4.34 6.06 -4.10
N GLN A 150 3.15 5.58 -3.73
CA GLN A 150 1.87 6.11 -4.20
C GLN A 150 0.75 5.96 -3.19
N ILE A 151 -0.18 6.91 -3.25
CA ILE A 151 -1.50 6.84 -2.62
C ILE A 151 -2.53 6.75 -3.75
N LEU A 152 -3.21 5.63 -3.87
CA LEU A 152 -4.15 5.33 -4.94
C LEU A 152 -5.58 5.71 -4.53
N ARG A 153 -6.30 6.34 -5.45
CA ARG A 153 -7.72 6.69 -5.28
C ARG A 153 -8.62 5.62 -5.87
N VAL A 154 -9.70 5.29 -5.18
CA VAL A 154 -10.69 4.31 -5.65
C VAL A 154 -11.59 4.95 -6.70
N VAL A 155 -11.76 4.28 -7.82
CA VAL A 155 -12.72 4.65 -8.86
C VAL A 155 -13.58 3.43 -9.14
N PHE A 156 -14.90 3.60 -9.04
CA PHE A 156 -15.84 2.56 -9.40
C PHE A 156 -16.21 2.67 -10.88
N LEU A 157 -16.19 1.54 -11.56
CA LEU A 157 -16.57 1.38 -12.96
C LEU A 157 -17.94 0.74 -13.04
N ASP A 158 -18.75 1.24 -13.97
CA ASP A 158 -20.02 0.65 -14.33
C ASP A 158 -19.77 -0.67 -15.08
N VAL A 159 -20.37 -1.76 -14.62
CA VAL A 159 -20.16 -3.12 -15.17
C VAL A 159 -20.80 -3.27 -16.55
N GLU A 160 -21.90 -2.55 -16.78
CA GLU A 160 -22.67 -2.64 -18.03
C GLU A 160 -22.01 -1.86 -19.17
N LYS A 161 -21.16 -0.88 -18.84
CA LYS A 161 -20.47 -0.05 -19.81
C LYS A 161 -19.06 -0.55 -20.08
N THR A 162 -18.87 -1.15 -21.24
CA THR A 162 -17.53 -1.44 -21.76
C THR A 162 -16.77 -0.12 -21.98
N SER A 163 -15.66 0.03 -21.27
CA SER A 163 -14.78 1.18 -21.36
C SER A 163 -13.32 0.70 -21.46
N PRO A 164 -12.40 1.52 -22.01
CA PRO A 164 -10.99 1.14 -22.08
C PRO A 164 -10.37 0.82 -20.70
N ALA A 165 -10.87 1.46 -19.63
CA ALA A 165 -10.46 1.17 -18.26
C ALA A 165 -10.94 -0.22 -17.80
N MET A 166 -12.18 -0.60 -18.13
CA MET A 166 -12.75 -1.91 -17.82
C MET A 166 -12.01 -3.04 -18.55
N GLU A 167 -11.73 -2.85 -19.84
CA GLU A 167 -10.98 -3.83 -20.64
C GLU A 167 -9.55 -4.03 -20.12
N LYS A 168 -8.86 -2.92 -19.83
CA LYS A 168 -7.52 -2.97 -19.24
C LYS A 168 -7.52 -3.69 -17.89
N LEU A 169 -8.51 -3.41 -17.04
CA LEU A 169 -8.67 -4.06 -15.74
C LEU A 169 -8.83 -5.57 -15.91
N LYS A 170 -9.74 -6.02 -16.79
CA LYS A 170 -9.97 -7.44 -17.08
C LYS A 170 -8.68 -8.13 -17.55
N ARG A 171 -7.92 -7.50 -18.46
CA ARG A 171 -6.64 -8.02 -18.95
C ARG A 171 -5.60 -8.17 -17.83
N GLN A 172 -5.45 -7.14 -16.98
CA GLN A 172 -4.48 -7.19 -15.88
C GLN A 172 -4.89 -8.22 -14.80
N LEU A 173 -6.19 -8.43 -14.57
CA LEU A 173 -6.67 -9.47 -13.67
C LEU A 173 -6.32 -10.87 -14.19
N ALA A 174 -6.53 -11.13 -15.49
CA ALA A 174 -6.16 -12.39 -16.11
C ALA A 174 -4.65 -12.66 -15.99
N GLU A 175 -3.81 -11.65 -16.25
CA GLU A 175 -2.35 -11.77 -16.08
C GLU A 175 -1.95 -12.03 -14.62
N ALA A 176 -2.62 -11.39 -13.66
CA ALA A 176 -2.35 -11.64 -12.25
C ALA A 176 -2.74 -13.07 -11.82
N GLU A 177 -3.83 -13.60 -12.37
CA GLU A 177 -4.28 -14.97 -12.13
C GLU A 177 -3.31 -15.99 -12.73
N GLU A 178 -2.84 -15.78 -13.97
CA GLU A 178 -1.80 -16.59 -14.60
C GLU A 178 -0.47 -16.54 -13.81
N ALA A 179 -0.06 -15.36 -13.35
CA ALA A 179 1.14 -15.20 -12.51
C ALA A 179 1.01 -15.90 -11.15
N VAL A 180 -0.21 -16.06 -10.63
CA VAL A 180 -0.46 -16.83 -9.40
C VAL A 180 -0.46 -18.34 -9.70
N GLU A 181 -1.00 -18.76 -10.84
CA GLU A 181 -1.04 -20.18 -11.22
C GLU A 181 0.35 -20.74 -11.53
N THR A 182 1.18 -19.97 -12.25
CA THR A 182 2.59 -20.32 -12.51
C THR A 182 3.42 -20.51 -11.24
N ARG A 183 3.07 -19.82 -10.14
CA ARG A 183 3.69 -20.01 -8.83
C ARG A 183 3.20 -21.24 -8.08
N LYS A 184 1.99 -21.71 -8.39
CA LYS A 184 1.40 -22.91 -7.77
C LYS A 184 1.80 -24.20 -8.47
N LYS A 185 2.12 -24.14 -9.76
CA LYS A 185 2.54 -25.32 -10.53
C LYS A 185 3.87 -25.82 -9.94
N PRO A 186 3.95 -27.06 -9.39
CA PRO A 186 5.21 -27.63 -8.96
C PRO A 186 6.19 -27.69 -10.15
N PRO A 187 7.51 -27.56 -9.94
CA PRO A 187 8.47 -27.86 -11.00
C PRO A 187 8.23 -29.29 -11.51
N GLU A 188 7.99 -29.44 -12.82
CA GLU A 188 7.84 -30.75 -13.45
C GLU A 188 9.20 -31.50 -13.39
N ASP A 189 9.17 -32.62 -12.65
CA ASP A 189 10.03 -33.82 -12.64
C ASP A 189 11.22 -33.95 -11.66
N THR A 190 10.99 -34.54 -10.47
CA THR A 190 11.40 -35.94 -10.12
C THR A 190 10.96 -36.33 -8.68
N GLY A 191 10.19 -37.41 -8.52
CA GLY A 191 10.10 -38.21 -7.26
C GLY A 191 8.71 -38.37 -6.59
N PRO A 192 8.39 -39.52 -5.95
CA PRO A 192 7.05 -39.85 -5.45
C PRO A 192 6.68 -39.21 -4.10
N ARG A 193 5.37 -38.97 -3.96
CA ARG A 193 4.61 -38.19 -2.95
C ARG A 193 4.81 -38.61 -1.48
N ILE A 194 4.77 -37.62 -0.57
CA ILE A 194 4.10 -37.76 0.74
C ILE A 194 3.21 -36.54 0.99
N VAL A 195 1.96 -36.84 1.32
CA VAL A 195 0.83 -35.95 1.59
C VAL A 195 0.99 -35.27 2.95
N GLY A 196 0.60 -34.00 3.01
CA GLY A 196 0.50 -33.21 4.23
C GLY A 196 -0.25 -31.92 3.95
N GLU A 197 -1.55 -32.04 3.64
CA GLU A 197 -2.48 -30.94 3.45
C GLU A 197 -2.51 -30.02 4.67
N GLY A 198 -2.33 -28.73 4.43
CA GLY A 198 -2.47 -27.67 5.42
C GLY A 198 -2.50 -26.33 4.69
N LEU A 199 -3.56 -26.11 3.91
CA LEU A 199 -3.77 -24.86 3.20
C LEU A 199 -3.99 -23.74 4.24
N VAL A 200 -3.11 -22.73 4.24
CA VAL A 200 -3.18 -21.48 5.04
C VAL A 200 -4.55 -20.76 4.96
N ILE A 201 -5.41 -21.15 4.02
CA ILE A 201 -6.79 -20.72 3.87
C ILE A 201 -7.64 -21.08 5.10
N ASP A 202 -7.38 -22.23 5.72
CA ASP A 202 -8.16 -22.72 6.87
C ASP A 202 -7.86 -21.94 8.13
N GLU A 203 -6.61 -21.50 8.32
CA GLU A 203 -6.19 -20.78 9.52
C GLU A 203 -6.87 -19.40 9.65
N TRP A 204 -7.13 -18.73 8.51
CA TRP A 204 -7.83 -17.43 8.48
C TRP A 204 -9.34 -17.58 8.70
N LYS A 205 -9.93 -18.67 8.21
CA LYS A 205 -11.34 -18.99 8.43
C LYS A 205 -11.58 -19.33 9.90
N GLU A 206 -10.72 -20.15 10.48
CA GLU A 206 -10.79 -20.56 11.88
C GLU A 206 -10.55 -19.38 12.83
N ARG A 207 -9.65 -18.44 12.50
CA ARG A 207 -9.45 -17.21 13.28
C ARG A 207 -10.68 -16.31 13.29
N ARG A 208 -11.40 -16.21 12.16
CA ARG A 208 -12.64 -15.46 12.05
C ARG A 208 -13.78 -16.12 12.84
N GLU A 209 -13.90 -17.43 12.74
CA GLU A 209 -14.90 -18.21 13.50
C GLU A 209 -14.65 -18.13 15.00
N ARG A 210 -13.39 -18.22 15.47
CA ARG A 210 -13.04 -18.00 16.88
C ARG A 210 -13.36 -16.58 17.37
N TYR A 211 -13.23 -15.57 16.51
CA TYR A 211 -13.56 -14.19 16.87
C TYR A 211 -15.08 -13.98 16.99
N LEU A 212 -15.86 -14.56 16.06
CA LEU A 212 -17.32 -14.57 16.10
C LEU A 212 -17.87 -15.35 17.31
N ALA A 213 -17.26 -16.48 17.65
CA ALA A 213 -17.64 -17.28 18.82
C ALA A 213 -17.45 -16.51 20.13
N ARG A 214 -16.34 -15.76 20.26
CA ARG A 214 -16.10 -14.92 21.46
C ARG A 214 -17.12 -13.79 21.60
N GLN A 215 -17.55 -13.19 20.49
CA GLN A 215 -18.56 -12.13 20.50
C GLN A 215 -19.96 -12.62 20.91
N GLN A 216 -20.28 -13.88 20.67
CA GLN A 216 -21.57 -14.46 21.09
C GLN A 216 -21.57 -14.90 22.56
N VAL A 217 -20.42 -15.20 23.15
CA VAL A 217 -20.31 -15.58 24.57
C VAL A 217 -20.32 -14.36 25.49
N GLU A 218 -19.70 -13.24 25.09
CA GLU A 218 -19.70 -11.98 25.88
C GLU A 218 -21.07 -11.25 25.92
N GLY A 219 -22.06 -11.71 25.16
CA GLY A 219 -23.41 -11.13 25.13
C GLY A 219 -24.46 -11.83 25.99
N VAL A 220 -24.12 -12.93 26.67
CA VAL A 220 -25.10 -13.78 27.38
C VAL A 220 -24.95 -13.75 28.91
N ASP A 221 -23.86 -13.21 29.46
CA ASP A 221 -23.66 -13.11 30.92
C ASP A 221 -24.17 -11.79 31.53
N SER A 222 -25.31 -11.29 31.08
CA SER A 222 -26.03 -10.19 31.75
C SER A 222 -27.54 -10.40 31.67
N VAL A 223 -28.02 -11.35 32.46
CA VAL A 223 -29.39 -11.41 32.99
C VAL A 223 -29.31 -11.82 34.45
#